data_AF-A0A433D0S1-F1
#
_entry.id   AF-A0A433D0S1-F1
#
_cell.length_a   1.000
_cell.length_b   1.000
_cell.length_c   1.000
_cell.angle_alpha   90.00
_cell.angle_beta   90.00
_cell.angle_gamma   90.00
#
_symmetry.space_group_name_H-M   'P 1'
#
loop_
_entity.id
_entity.type
_entity.pdbx_description
1 polymer ?
#
loop_
_entity_poly.entity_id
_entity_poly.type
_entity_poly.pdbx_seq_one_letter_code
_entity_poly.pdbx_strand_id
1 'polypeptide(L)'
;MARLIFLWAITLALVSIVNAITLTRLFEIQSNSRNKRFASNKIAESSALGPFTFPQKVDHFDRKNNATFSQRYWLNSTNYRPGGPIIFFTPGEEDASSFLDFLIKFETSLLAQKLGGVVILYEHRYYGESNPVSVRRTLVIPVWFWQRIYPGKPNTFEEFCQVFNNATTTSAQVAAYASWYTVYAAAADTCEANQTQDDCFGSYDPKNSFYTNTTLNNAGRSWTWQLCLEFGYWQAAAPKGHPTLISRLVTAEYWQRQCPFHFPDSILPRKPRTNYINKKFGGWKLEADHIFWINGEFDPWRPLSVASPNAPKRLSTEKSPNVVIKGAIHGWDDFWSPTIVIPEPIVEVHNQLISSLSGWLKNFNATK
;
A
#
# COMPACT_ATOMS: atom_id res chain seq x y z
N MET A 1 2.63 78.37 -25.31
CA MET A 1 2.87 76.91 -25.52
C MET A 1 4.02 76.31 -24.69
N ALA A 2 4.93 77.08 -24.07
CA ALA A 2 6.07 76.50 -23.33
C ALA A 2 5.81 76.14 -21.84
N ARG A 3 4.71 76.58 -21.22
CA ARG A 3 4.44 76.32 -19.78
C ARG A 3 3.62 75.06 -19.48
N LEU A 4 2.91 74.48 -20.47
CA LEU A 4 2.15 73.23 -20.29
C LEU A 4 2.98 71.96 -20.55
N ILE A 5 4.07 72.06 -21.31
CA ILE A 5 4.97 70.93 -21.60
C ILE A 5 5.87 70.61 -20.39
N PHE A 6 6.22 71.61 -19.59
CA PHE A 6 7.08 71.45 -18.42
C PHE A 6 6.40 70.71 -17.25
N LEU A 7 5.08 70.90 -17.08
CA LEU A 7 4.31 70.22 -16.03
C LEU A 7 4.08 68.73 -16.35
N TRP A 8 3.93 68.37 -17.63
CA TRP A 8 3.79 66.98 -18.06
C TRP A 8 5.09 66.17 -17.96
N ALA A 9 6.25 66.81 -18.20
CA ALA A 9 7.55 66.17 -18.05
C ALA A 9 7.89 65.85 -16.57
N ILE A 10 7.47 66.70 -15.63
CA ILE A 10 7.69 66.50 -14.20
C ILE A 10 6.80 65.36 -13.65
N THR A 11 5.56 65.22 -14.13
CA THR A 11 4.68 64.11 -13.74
C THR A 11 5.15 62.75 -14.27
N LEU A 12 5.71 62.68 -15.48
CA LEU A 12 6.28 61.43 -16.03
C LEU A 12 7.60 61.04 -15.36
N ALA A 13 8.44 62.00 -14.98
CA ALA A 13 9.67 61.74 -14.22
C ALA A 13 9.37 61.22 -12.80
N LEU A 14 8.34 61.76 -12.12
CA LEU A 14 7.94 61.30 -10.79
C LEU A 14 7.32 59.90 -10.79
N VAL A 15 6.52 59.54 -11.79
CA VAL A 15 5.97 58.17 -11.92
C VAL A 15 7.06 57.14 -12.20
N SER A 16 8.13 57.53 -12.90
CA SER A 16 9.29 56.68 -13.18
C SER A 16 10.16 56.44 -11.94
N ILE A 17 10.32 57.47 -11.10
CA ILE A 17 11.11 57.40 -9.85
C ILE A 17 10.36 56.62 -8.76
N VAL A 18 9.03 56.77 -8.67
CA VAL A 18 8.21 56.01 -7.71
C VAL A 18 8.21 54.51 -8.02
N ASN A 19 8.17 54.11 -9.30
CA ASN A 19 8.28 52.70 -9.71
C ASN A 19 9.68 52.11 -9.48
N ALA A 20 10.75 52.91 -9.62
CA ALA A 20 12.10 52.44 -9.33
C ALA A 20 12.32 52.19 -7.82
N ILE A 21 11.79 53.08 -6.96
CA ILE A 21 11.94 52.99 -5.50
C ILE A 21 11.09 51.83 -4.91
N THR A 22 9.91 51.53 -5.45
CA THR A 22 9.12 50.34 -5.04
C THR A 22 9.75 49.02 -5.49
N LEU A 23 10.41 48.98 -6.66
CA LEU A 23 11.17 47.80 -7.11
C LEU A 23 12.44 47.57 -6.27
N THR A 24 13.14 48.62 -5.83
CA THR A 24 14.33 48.45 -4.99
C THR A 24 13.95 47.95 -3.58
N ARG A 25 12.82 48.41 -3.02
CA ARG A 25 12.33 47.92 -1.72
C ARG A 25 11.75 46.50 -1.75
N LEU A 26 11.21 46.05 -2.88
CA LEU A 26 10.78 44.65 -3.04
C LEU A 26 11.97 43.68 -3.12
N PHE A 27 13.11 44.12 -3.67
CA PHE A 27 14.34 43.33 -3.68
C PHE A 27 15.10 43.34 -2.34
N GLU A 28 15.02 44.41 -1.54
CA GLU A 28 15.64 44.44 -0.20
C GLU A 28 14.84 43.69 0.87
N ILE A 29 13.52 43.54 0.74
CA ILE A 29 12.70 42.85 1.76
C ILE A 29 12.79 41.32 1.65
N GLN A 30 13.25 40.76 0.53
CA GLN A 30 13.44 39.31 0.39
C GLN A 30 14.84 38.81 0.79
N SER A 31 15.75 39.70 1.18
CA SER A 31 17.13 39.34 1.55
C SER A 31 17.39 39.22 3.06
N ASN A 32 16.41 39.50 3.93
CA ASN A 32 16.71 39.58 5.36
C ASN A 32 15.62 39.01 6.29
N SER A 33 15.39 37.69 6.25
CA SER A 33 15.09 36.96 7.48
C SER A 33 15.38 35.44 7.39
N ARG A 34 16.34 35.01 8.21
CA ARG A 34 16.44 33.68 8.85
C ARG A 34 16.63 32.46 7.95
N ASN A 35 17.89 32.25 7.55
CA ASN A 35 18.57 30.96 7.72
C ASN A 35 20.09 31.13 7.62
N LYS A 36 20.67 31.80 8.63
CA LYS A 36 22.09 31.63 8.98
C LYS A 36 22.28 30.24 9.61
N ARG A 37 22.17 29.20 8.78
CA ARG A 37 22.56 27.82 9.10
C ARG A 37 22.86 27.01 7.83
N PHE A 38 23.42 27.66 6.82
CA PHE A 38 24.36 26.98 5.93
C PHE A 38 25.73 27.50 6.31
N ALA A 39 26.31 26.84 7.31
CA ALA A 39 27.73 26.93 7.55
C ALA A 39 28.46 26.69 6.22
N SER A 40 29.52 27.45 5.98
CA SER A 40 30.46 27.23 4.90
C SER A 40 31.06 25.84 5.05
N ASN A 41 30.35 24.82 4.59
CA ASN A 41 30.96 23.55 4.30
C ASN A 41 31.73 23.78 3.01
N LYS A 42 33.07 23.75 3.14
CA LYS A 42 34.01 23.50 2.07
C LYS A 42 33.31 22.66 1.00
N ILE A 43 33.17 23.19 -0.21
CA ILE A 43 32.89 22.37 -1.39
C ILE A 43 34.16 21.53 -1.55
N ALA A 44 34.18 20.41 -0.84
CA ALA A 44 35.18 19.38 -1.02
C ALA A 44 35.04 18.87 -2.45
N GLU A 45 36.19 18.60 -3.07
CA GLU A 45 36.30 17.78 -4.27
C GLU A 45 35.32 16.59 -4.19
N SER A 46 34.24 16.59 -4.95
CA SER A 46 33.37 15.41 -5.01
C SER A 46 32.85 15.21 -6.43
N SER A 47 33.41 14.19 -7.08
CA SER A 47 32.97 13.53 -8.31
C SER A 47 31.72 12.68 -8.06
N ALA A 48 30.67 13.27 -7.50
CA ALA A 48 29.60 12.49 -6.88
C ALA A 48 28.59 11.99 -7.92
N LEU A 49 28.89 10.84 -8.54
CA LEU A 49 27.95 10.02 -9.31
C LEU A 49 27.18 9.13 -8.32
N GLY A 50 25.84 9.16 -8.37
CA GLY A 50 24.91 8.49 -7.43
C GLY A 50 24.94 6.93 -7.44
N PRO A 51 23.83 6.25 -7.08
CA PRO A 51 22.49 6.80 -6.91
C PRO A 51 22.30 7.57 -5.61
N PHE A 52 21.72 8.76 -5.72
CA PHE A 52 21.15 9.51 -4.60
C PHE A 52 19.64 9.34 -4.60
N THR A 53 19.03 9.56 -3.44
CA THR A 53 17.57 9.48 -3.29
C THR A 53 17.03 10.69 -2.57
N PHE A 54 15.79 11.06 -2.91
CA PHE A 54 15.02 12.04 -2.15
C PHE A 54 13.54 11.61 -2.03
N PRO A 55 12.84 12.02 -0.97
CA PRO A 55 11.42 11.69 -0.81
C PRO A 55 10.57 12.49 -1.78
N GLN A 56 9.85 11.81 -2.66
CA GLN A 56 8.88 12.41 -3.59
C GLN A 56 7.47 12.00 -3.21
N LYS A 57 6.49 12.91 -3.32
CA LYS A 57 5.09 12.56 -3.02
C LYS A 57 4.57 11.48 -3.96
N VAL A 58 3.80 10.55 -3.41
CA VAL A 58 3.05 9.57 -4.21
C VAL A 58 1.89 10.26 -4.93
N ASP A 59 1.22 11.20 -4.28
CA ASP A 59 0.09 11.94 -4.88
C ASP A 59 0.31 13.45 -4.68
N HIS A 60 0.43 14.17 -5.78
CA HIS A 60 0.63 15.63 -5.79
C HIS A 60 -0.69 16.40 -5.83
N PHE A 61 -1.82 15.72 -6.05
CA PHE A 61 -3.14 16.33 -6.21
C PHE A 61 -3.99 16.22 -4.94
N ASP A 62 -3.78 15.20 -4.11
CA ASP A 62 -4.36 15.13 -2.77
C ASP A 62 -3.45 15.76 -1.71
N ARG A 63 -3.77 16.99 -1.29
CA ARG A 63 -3.04 17.70 -0.23
C ARG A 63 -3.08 17.00 1.14
N LYS A 64 -4.05 16.10 1.37
CA LYS A 64 -4.14 15.32 2.61
C LYS A 64 -3.29 14.06 2.56
N ASN A 65 -2.82 13.67 1.37
CA ASN A 65 -1.92 12.55 1.19
C ASN A 65 -0.46 13.00 1.38
N ASN A 66 0.17 12.44 2.40
CA ASN A 66 1.57 12.69 2.76
C ASN A 66 2.46 11.46 2.49
N ALA A 67 1.96 10.45 1.78
CA ALA A 67 2.79 9.31 1.39
C ALA A 67 3.88 9.76 0.41
N THR A 68 5.11 9.29 0.64
CA THR A 68 6.26 9.54 -0.23
C THR A 68 6.91 8.23 -0.65
N PHE A 69 7.59 8.23 -1.80
CA PHE A 69 8.45 7.16 -2.27
C PHE A 69 9.89 7.67 -2.46
N SER A 70 10.85 6.75 -2.54
CA SER A 70 12.27 7.08 -2.73
C SER A 70 12.53 7.30 -4.22
N GLN A 71 12.77 8.53 -4.62
CA GLN A 71 13.02 8.91 -6.01
C GLN A 71 14.54 8.95 -6.26
N ARG A 72 15.04 8.16 -7.21
CA ARG A 72 16.46 8.10 -7.55
C ARG A 72 16.87 9.21 -8.52
N TYR A 73 18.11 9.65 -8.36
CA TYR A 73 18.81 10.51 -9.29
C TYR A 73 20.32 10.35 -9.15
N TRP A 74 21.06 10.77 -10.16
CA TRP A 74 22.51 10.85 -10.18
C TRP A 74 22.90 12.26 -10.60
N LEU A 75 24.08 12.70 -10.20
CA LEU A 75 24.60 13.99 -10.61
C LEU A 75 26.06 13.88 -11.02
N ASN A 76 26.55 14.86 -11.78
CA ASN A 76 27.96 15.06 -12.01
C ASN A 76 28.27 16.54 -11.95
N SER A 77 28.92 16.97 -10.87
CA SER A 77 29.31 18.36 -10.61
C SER A 77 30.76 18.66 -10.94
N THR A 78 31.50 17.74 -11.56
CA THR A 78 32.96 17.87 -11.82
C THR A 78 33.31 19.15 -12.57
N ASN A 79 32.43 19.61 -13.47
CA ASN A 79 32.65 20.78 -14.31
C ASN A 79 32.00 22.07 -13.78
N TYR A 80 31.36 22.01 -12.61
CA TYR A 80 30.55 23.11 -12.11
C TYR A 80 31.39 24.34 -11.75
N ARG A 81 30.94 25.51 -12.19
CA ARG A 81 31.46 26.83 -11.79
C ARG A 81 30.32 27.67 -11.21
N PRO A 82 30.58 28.58 -10.26
CA PRO A 82 29.55 29.47 -9.74
C PRO A 82 28.81 30.20 -10.87
N GLY A 83 27.48 30.04 -10.91
CA GLY A 83 26.61 30.60 -11.96
C GLY A 83 26.39 29.71 -13.19
N GLY A 84 27.01 28.52 -13.25
CA GLY A 84 26.80 27.56 -14.34
C GLY A 84 25.41 26.88 -14.31
N PRO A 85 24.93 26.37 -15.46
CA PRO A 85 23.57 25.82 -15.60
C PRO A 85 23.43 24.42 -15.00
N ILE A 86 22.20 24.06 -14.65
CA ILE A 86 21.80 22.68 -14.35
C ILE A 86 21.27 22.06 -15.64
N ILE A 87 21.91 20.99 -16.10
CA ILE A 87 21.51 20.22 -17.26
C ILE A 87 20.76 19.00 -16.73
N PHE A 88 19.44 19.03 -16.89
CA PHE A 88 18.55 17.99 -16.40
C PHE A 88 18.21 17.02 -17.52
N PHE A 89 18.45 15.73 -17.30
CA PHE A 89 18.23 14.67 -18.27
C PHE A 89 17.43 13.52 -17.64
N THR A 90 16.48 12.98 -18.39
CA THR A 90 15.69 11.80 -18.03
C THR A 90 15.83 10.75 -19.13
N PRO A 91 16.12 9.49 -18.82
CA PRO A 91 16.37 8.46 -19.83
C PRO A 91 15.10 7.86 -20.46
N GLY A 92 13.96 8.54 -20.33
CA GLY A 92 12.65 8.02 -20.75
C GLY A 92 12.12 6.93 -19.81
N GLU A 93 11.37 6.00 -20.36
CA GLU A 93 10.67 4.88 -19.71
C GLU A 93 11.59 3.68 -19.36
N GLU A 94 12.78 3.93 -18.78
CA GLU A 94 13.77 2.89 -18.45
C GLU A 94 14.48 3.11 -17.08
N ASP A 95 15.21 2.09 -16.59
CA ASP A 95 16.08 2.20 -15.41
C ASP A 95 17.28 3.12 -15.72
N ALA A 96 17.43 4.18 -14.95
CA ALA A 96 18.43 5.22 -15.19
C ALA A 96 19.87 4.77 -14.91
N SER A 97 20.09 3.67 -14.18
CA SER A 97 21.44 3.12 -13.94
C SER A 97 22.13 2.66 -15.23
N SER A 98 21.39 2.40 -16.31
CA SER A 98 21.93 2.09 -17.63
C SER A 98 22.41 3.31 -18.42
N PHE A 99 22.13 4.53 -17.94
CA PHE A 99 22.36 5.78 -18.68
C PHE A 99 23.42 6.69 -18.03
N LEU A 100 24.28 6.13 -17.17
CA LEU A 100 25.32 6.90 -16.46
C LEU A 100 26.34 7.55 -17.41
N ASP A 101 26.53 7.00 -18.62
CA ASP A 101 27.41 7.63 -19.61
C ASP A 101 26.93 9.02 -20.06
N PHE A 102 25.65 9.35 -19.91
CA PHE A 102 25.15 10.71 -20.14
C PHE A 102 25.63 11.71 -19.08
N LEU A 103 26.01 11.24 -17.89
CA LEU A 103 26.62 12.10 -16.87
C LEU A 103 28.07 12.43 -17.18
N ILE A 104 28.77 11.62 -17.99
CA ILE A 104 30.24 11.66 -18.08
C ILE A 104 30.74 11.89 -19.50
N LYS A 105 30.11 11.31 -20.53
CA LYS A 105 30.67 11.20 -21.88
C LYS A 105 29.83 11.85 -22.98
N PHE A 106 28.50 11.78 -22.89
CA PHE A 106 27.62 12.21 -23.99
C PHE A 106 27.31 13.71 -24.00
N GLU A 107 26.37 14.14 -24.86
CA GLU A 107 26.12 15.56 -25.14
C GLU A 107 25.83 16.38 -23.88
N THR A 108 25.12 15.79 -22.91
CA THR A 108 24.82 16.40 -21.61
C THR A 108 26.07 16.71 -20.79
N SER A 109 27.06 15.81 -20.77
CA SER A 109 28.36 16.05 -20.13
C SER A 109 29.17 17.10 -20.88
N LEU A 110 29.19 17.05 -22.22
CA LEU A 110 29.89 18.04 -23.04
C LEU A 110 29.31 19.45 -22.82
N LEU A 111 27.99 19.55 -22.70
CA LEU A 111 27.31 20.81 -22.41
C LEU A 111 27.70 21.33 -21.02
N ALA A 112 27.79 20.45 -20.01
CA ALA A 112 28.25 20.82 -18.67
C ALA A 112 29.71 21.31 -18.69
N GLN A 113 30.60 20.65 -19.45
CA GLN A 113 31.99 21.06 -19.60
C GLN A 113 32.11 22.45 -20.22
N LYS A 114 31.36 22.71 -21.30
CA LYS A 114 31.41 24.00 -22.02
C LYS A 114 30.82 25.16 -21.24
N LEU A 115 29.75 24.92 -20.50
CA LEU A 115 29.00 25.96 -19.80
C LEU A 115 29.38 26.09 -18.31
N GLY A 116 30.31 25.25 -17.82
CA GLY A 116 30.63 25.16 -16.41
C GLY A 116 29.45 24.67 -15.55
N GLY A 117 28.61 23.79 -16.10
CA GLY A 117 27.37 23.33 -15.49
C GLY A 117 27.47 22.02 -14.70
N VAL A 118 26.34 21.59 -14.15
CA VAL A 118 26.15 20.28 -13.49
C VAL A 118 25.17 19.46 -14.31
N VAL A 119 25.43 18.16 -14.47
CA VAL A 119 24.44 17.25 -15.08
C VAL A 119 23.69 16.54 -13.96
N ILE A 120 22.35 16.47 -14.07
CA ILE A 120 21.50 15.63 -13.23
C ILE A 120 20.78 14.64 -14.13
N LEU A 121 21.00 13.36 -13.87
CA LEU A 121 20.24 12.25 -14.45
C LEU A 121 19.14 11.89 -13.45
N TYR A 122 17.90 12.13 -13.83
CA TYR A 122 16.73 11.86 -13.00
C TYR A 122 16.01 10.63 -13.54
N GLU A 123 15.77 9.66 -12.68
CA GLU A 123 15.01 8.47 -13.07
C GLU A 123 13.52 8.79 -13.15
N HIS A 124 12.88 8.41 -14.24
CA HIS A 124 11.46 8.68 -14.39
C HIS A 124 10.65 7.90 -13.33
N ARG A 125 9.60 8.54 -12.79
CA ARG A 125 8.70 7.88 -11.83
C ARG A 125 8.07 6.67 -12.52
N TYR A 126 8.01 5.53 -11.82
CA TYR A 126 7.56 4.21 -12.32
C TYR A 126 8.61 3.38 -13.07
N TYR A 127 9.86 3.84 -13.15
CA TYR A 127 10.94 3.11 -13.81
C TYR A 127 12.14 2.92 -12.87
N GLY A 128 12.94 1.88 -13.15
CA GLY A 128 13.99 1.44 -12.24
C GLY A 128 13.49 1.22 -10.82
N GLU A 129 14.23 1.70 -9.82
CA GLU A 129 13.82 1.65 -8.41
C GLU A 129 13.03 2.90 -7.96
N SER A 130 12.80 3.87 -8.85
CA SER A 130 11.97 5.07 -8.60
C SER A 130 10.49 4.78 -8.76
N ASN A 131 10.04 3.67 -8.19
CA ASN A 131 8.71 3.14 -8.39
C ASN A 131 7.85 3.28 -7.12
N PRO A 132 6.74 4.04 -7.16
CA PRO A 132 5.76 4.06 -6.06
C PRO A 132 4.80 2.86 -6.11
N VAL A 133 4.84 2.08 -7.21
CA VAL A 133 4.11 0.81 -7.35
C VAL A 133 4.73 -0.18 -6.40
N SER A 134 3.85 -0.97 -5.83
CA SER A 134 4.25 -2.00 -4.92
C SER A 134 3.64 -3.30 -5.39
N VAL A 135 4.48 -4.31 -5.43
CA VAL A 135 4.13 -5.72 -5.39
C VAL A 135 3.33 -6.10 -4.11
N ARG A 136 2.62 -5.17 -3.47
CA ARG A 136 1.94 -5.31 -2.18
C ARG A 136 0.91 -6.43 -2.16
N ARG A 137 0.36 -6.83 -3.32
CA ARG A 137 -0.53 -7.98 -3.43
C ARG A 137 0.18 -9.30 -3.11
N THR A 138 1.46 -9.41 -3.44
CA THR A 138 2.28 -10.57 -3.09
C THR A 138 2.45 -10.69 -1.58
N LEU A 139 2.45 -9.56 -0.86
CA LEU A 139 2.70 -9.47 0.58
C LEU A 139 1.50 -9.86 1.46
N VAL A 140 0.34 -10.22 0.87
CA VAL A 140 -0.80 -10.79 1.61
C VAL A 140 -0.97 -12.29 1.42
N ILE A 141 -0.18 -12.89 0.51
CA ILE A 141 -0.29 -14.31 0.16
C ILE A 141 -0.16 -15.26 1.37
N PRO A 142 0.77 -15.03 2.32
CA PRO A 142 0.90 -15.88 3.51
C PRO A 142 -0.38 -16.08 4.34
N VAL A 143 -1.34 -15.15 4.29
CA VAL A 143 -2.63 -15.27 4.99
C VAL A 143 -3.49 -16.42 4.43
N TRP A 144 -3.35 -16.73 3.12
CA TRP A 144 -4.06 -17.84 2.49
C TRP A 144 -3.47 -19.19 2.87
N PHE A 145 -2.17 -19.24 3.14
CA PHE A 145 -1.53 -20.44 3.68
C PHE A 145 -1.94 -20.65 5.13
N TRP A 146 -1.94 -19.58 5.94
CA TRP A 146 -2.40 -19.65 7.33
C TRP A 146 -3.83 -20.17 7.40
N GLN A 147 -4.80 -19.58 6.70
CA GLN A 147 -6.20 -20.04 6.81
C GLN A 147 -6.42 -21.50 6.36
N ARG A 148 -5.49 -22.08 5.57
CA ARG A 148 -5.58 -23.43 5.00
C ARG A 148 -4.83 -24.49 5.80
N ILE A 149 -4.44 -24.19 7.03
CA ILE A 149 -3.88 -25.19 7.94
C ILE A 149 -5.01 -26.13 8.37
N TYR A 150 -4.86 -27.43 8.10
CA TYR A 150 -5.83 -28.47 8.47
C TYR A 150 -5.18 -29.61 9.25
N PRO A 151 -5.91 -30.26 10.18
CA PRO A 151 -5.41 -31.44 10.86
C PRO A 151 -5.00 -32.55 9.89
N GLY A 152 -3.82 -33.12 10.09
CA GLY A 152 -3.31 -34.25 9.29
C GLY A 152 -3.00 -33.92 7.82
N LYS A 153 -2.93 -32.63 7.45
CA LYS A 153 -2.46 -32.17 6.13
C LYS A 153 -1.11 -31.45 6.28
N PRO A 154 -0.27 -31.43 5.22
CA PRO A 154 0.96 -30.64 5.24
C PRO A 154 0.71 -29.18 5.59
N ASN A 155 1.48 -28.67 6.53
CA ASN A 155 1.38 -27.29 6.99
C ASN A 155 2.19 -26.36 6.09
N THR A 156 1.61 -26.01 4.95
CA THR A 156 2.22 -25.09 3.97
C THR A 156 2.57 -23.72 4.55
N PHE A 157 1.87 -23.28 5.61
CA PHE A 157 2.22 -22.04 6.30
C PHE A 157 3.50 -22.18 7.15
N GLU A 158 3.71 -23.33 7.78
CA GLU A 158 4.93 -23.63 8.51
C GLU A 158 6.14 -23.79 7.58
N GLU A 159 5.95 -24.43 6.42
CA GLU A 159 6.96 -24.46 5.36
C GLU A 159 7.35 -23.04 4.91
N PHE A 160 6.37 -22.14 4.75
CA PHE A 160 6.64 -20.72 4.53
C PHE A 160 7.41 -20.08 5.69
N CYS A 161 7.06 -20.35 6.94
CA CYS A 161 7.80 -19.80 8.09
C CYS A 161 9.26 -20.27 8.13
N GLN A 162 9.53 -21.51 7.73
CA GLN A 162 10.86 -22.10 7.76
C GLN A 162 11.86 -21.39 6.83
N VAL A 163 11.39 -20.69 5.79
CA VAL A 163 12.28 -19.92 4.89
C VAL A 163 13.03 -18.80 5.63
N PHE A 164 12.52 -18.38 6.79
CA PHE A 164 13.13 -17.34 7.61
C PHE A 164 14.06 -17.86 8.71
N ASN A 165 14.17 -19.18 8.92
CA ASN A 165 14.91 -19.75 10.05
C ASN A 165 16.37 -19.26 10.13
N ASN A 166 16.99 -19.00 8.98
CA ASN A 166 18.38 -18.54 8.88
C ASN A 166 18.50 -17.02 8.62
N ALA A 167 17.38 -16.30 8.56
CA ALA A 167 17.33 -14.89 8.18
C ALA A 167 17.28 -13.97 9.42
N THR A 168 18.46 -13.62 9.96
CA THR A 168 18.60 -12.83 11.19
C THR A 168 18.60 -11.31 10.96
N THR A 169 18.79 -10.85 9.72
CA THR A 169 18.79 -9.43 9.36
C THR A 169 17.60 -9.09 8.48
N THR A 170 17.15 -7.83 8.48
CA THR A 170 16.04 -7.38 7.61
C THR A 170 16.34 -7.65 6.13
N SER A 171 17.57 -7.43 5.68
CA SER A 171 17.96 -7.71 4.29
C SER A 171 17.86 -9.20 3.97
N ALA A 172 18.30 -10.07 4.87
CA ALA A 172 18.18 -11.52 4.68
C ALA A 172 16.72 -11.98 4.69
N GLN A 173 15.86 -11.37 5.52
CA GLN A 173 14.42 -11.68 5.57
C GLN A 173 13.72 -11.27 4.28
N VAL A 174 14.04 -10.09 3.74
CA VAL A 174 13.50 -9.64 2.45
C VAL A 174 13.96 -10.56 1.32
N ALA A 175 15.24 -10.95 1.30
CA ALA A 175 15.76 -11.89 0.32
C ALA A 175 15.08 -13.26 0.42
N ALA A 176 14.92 -13.81 1.63
CA ALA A 176 14.24 -15.08 1.86
C ALA A 176 12.79 -15.06 1.35
N TYR A 177 12.05 -13.99 1.65
CA TYR A 177 10.69 -13.82 1.14
C TYR A 177 10.65 -13.73 -0.39
N ALA A 178 11.53 -12.94 -1.00
CA ALA A 178 11.60 -12.77 -2.45
C ALA A 178 11.94 -14.09 -3.17
N SER A 179 12.87 -14.87 -2.62
CA SER A 179 13.23 -16.19 -3.15
C SER A 179 12.05 -17.16 -3.06
N TRP A 180 11.39 -17.25 -1.91
CA TRP A 180 10.19 -18.09 -1.75
C TRP A 180 9.07 -17.67 -2.70
N TYR A 181 8.81 -16.37 -2.80
CA TYR A 181 7.72 -15.86 -3.63
C TYR A 181 7.95 -16.11 -5.12
N THR A 182 9.19 -16.01 -5.60
CA THR A 182 9.55 -16.34 -6.99
C THR A 182 9.15 -17.78 -7.33
N VAL A 183 9.44 -18.73 -6.44
CA VAL A 183 9.08 -20.14 -6.64
C VAL A 183 7.56 -20.32 -6.61
N TYR A 184 6.88 -19.72 -5.63
CA TYR A 184 5.43 -19.78 -5.54
C TYR A 184 4.74 -19.19 -6.78
N ALA A 185 5.17 -18.01 -7.21
CA ALA A 185 4.60 -17.28 -8.34
C ALA A 185 4.70 -18.08 -9.65
N ALA A 186 5.85 -18.74 -9.87
CA ALA A 186 6.07 -19.62 -11.02
C ALA A 186 5.17 -20.87 -10.95
N ALA A 187 5.04 -21.48 -9.77
CA ALA A 187 4.22 -22.70 -9.60
C ALA A 187 2.72 -22.43 -9.70
N ALA A 188 2.26 -21.26 -9.28
CA ALA A 188 0.86 -20.88 -9.25
C ALA A 188 0.37 -20.20 -10.55
N ASP A 189 1.19 -20.18 -11.60
CA ASP A 189 0.91 -19.55 -12.90
C ASP A 189 0.36 -18.12 -12.73
N THR A 190 0.97 -17.39 -11.80
CA THR A 190 0.42 -16.10 -11.33
C THR A 190 0.58 -14.98 -12.33
N CYS A 191 1.51 -15.12 -13.28
CA CYS A 191 1.82 -14.16 -14.33
C CYS A 191 1.92 -14.87 -15.68
N GLU A 192 1.42 -14.24 -16.73
CA GLU A 192 1.64 -14.74 -18.09
C GLU A 192 3.11 -14.51 -18.50
N ALA A 193 3.66 -15.38 -19.35
CA ALA A 193 5.08 -15.39 -19.71
C ALA A 193 5.63 -14.05 -20.29
N ASN A 194 4.75 -13.20 -20.83
CA ASN A 194 5.13 -11.92 -21.46
C ASN A 194 4.73 -10.68 -20.63
N GLN A 195 4.24 -10.86 -19.41
CA GLN A 195 3.87 -9.74 -18.53
C GLN A 195 5.09 -9.22 -17.75
N THR A 196 5.18 -7.90 -17.58
CA THR A 196 6.14 -7.32 -16.64
C THR A 196 5.72 -7.62 -15.19
N GLN A 197 6.63 -7.45 -14.23
CA GLN A 197 6.29 -7.58 -12.81
C GLN A 197 5.20 -6.59 -12.39
N ASP A 198 5.20 -5.39 -12.98
CA ASP A 198 4.18 -4.37 -12.71
C ASP A 198 2.83 -4.72 -13.35
N ASP A 199 2.84 -5.32 -14.55
CA ASP A 199 1.61 -5.86 -15.14
C ASP A 199 1.03 -7.00 -14.30
N CYS A 200 1.88 -7.84 -13.71
CA CYS A 200 1.40 -8.99 -12.96
C CYS A 200 0.99 -8.64 -11.51
N PHE A 201 1.82 -7.88 -10.80
CA PHE A 201 1.69 -7.65 -9.36
C PHE A 201 1.37 -6.20 -8.98
N GLY A 202 1.40 -5.29 -9.95
CA GLY A 202 1.01 -3.91 -9.77
C GLY A 202 -0.48 -3.76 -9.46
N SER A 203 -0.84 -2.59 -8.96
CA SER A 203 -2.22 -2.27 -8.61
C SER A 203 -2.64 -0.85 -9.02
N TYR A 204 -1.85 -0.21 -9.87
CA TYR A 204 -2.03 1.18 -10.29
C TYR A 204 -2.43 1.32 -11.76
N ASP A 205 -2.28 0.27 -12.57
CA ASP A 205 -2.79 0.28 -13.93
C ASP A 205 -4.29 -0.10 -13.94
N PRO A 206 -5.21 0.84 -14.21
CA PRO A 206 -6.64 0.54 -14.29
C PRO A 206 -7.01 -0.32 -15.51
N LYS A 207 -6.12 -0.45 -16.51
CA LYS A 207 -6.38 -1.25 -17.71
C LYS A 207 -6.09 -2.74 -17.52
N ASN A 208 -5.40 -3.10 -16.43
CA ASN A 208 -5.04 -4.47 -16.12
C ASN A 208 -6.25 -5.41 -16.17
N SER A 209 -6.06 -6.61 -16.73
CA SER A 209 -7.11 -7.62 -16.87
C SER A 209 -7.73 -8.04 -15.53
N PHE A 210 -6.98 -7.93 -14.44
CA PHE A 210 -7.50 -8.13 -13.08
C PHE A 210 -8.68 -7.20 -12.76
N TYR A 211 -8.65 -5.95 -13.23
CA TYR A 211 -9.72 -4.97 -13.02
C TYR A 211 -10.80 -5.05 -14.10
N THR A 212 -10.39 -5.23 -15.36
CA THR A 212 -11.25 -5.10 -16.54
C THR A 212 -11.96 -6.38 -16.96
N ASN A 213 -11.59 -7.55 -16.45
CA ASN A 213 -12.26 -8.81 -16.76
C ASN A 213 -13.68 -8.86 -16.16
N THR A 214 -14.70 -8.62 -17.01
CA THR A 214 -16.13 -8.64 -16.66
C THR A 214 -16.85 -9.93 -17.09
N THR A 215 -16.14 -11.03 -17.27
CA THR A 215 -16.78 -12.33 -17.59
C THR A 215 -17.82 -12.71 -16.51
N LEU A 216 -18.94 -13.31 -16.93
CA LEU A 216 -20.06 -13.61 -16.03
C LEU A 216 -19.67 -14.53 -14.87
N ASN A 217 -18.74 -15.47 -15.11
CA ASN A 217 -18.28 -16.43 -14.09
C ASN A 217 -17.06 -15.93 -13.31
N ASN A 218 -17.06 -14.65 -12.89
CA ASN A 218 -15.96 -14.05 -12.16
C ASN A 218 -16.31 -13.86 -10.68
N ALA A 219 -16.15 -14.93 -9.89
CA ALA A 219 -16.42 -14.92 -8.45
C ALA A 219 -15.55 -13.89 -7.68
N GLY A 220 -14.30 -13.69 -8.11
CA GLY A 220 -13.40 -12.71 -7.49
C GLY A 220 -13.89 -11.27 -7.65
N ARG A 221 -14.41 -10.91 -8.83
CA ARG A 221 -15.03 -9.60 -9.08
C ARG A 221 -16.33 -9.44 -8.28
N SER A 222 -17.16 -10.47 -8.22
CA SER A 222 -18.38 -10.47 -7.39
C SER A 222 -18.09 -10.31 -5.89
N TRP A 223 -17.04 -10.98 -5.38
CA TRP A 223 -16.57 -10.78 -4.01
C TRP A 223 -16.07 -9.36 -3.79
N THR A 224 -15.25 -8.85 -4.71
CA THR A 224 -14.71 -7.48 -4.65
C THR A 224 -15.81 -6.43 -4.63
N TRP A 225 -16.91 -6.63 -5.36
CA TRP A 225 -18.08 -5.76 -5.29
C TRP A 225 -18.64 -5.64 -3.87
N GLN A 226 -18.83 -6.77 -3.18
CA GLN A 226 -19.33 -6.79 -1.80
C GLN A 226 -18.35 -6.10 -0.83
N LEU A 227 -17.05 -6.31 -1.01
CA LEU A 227 -16.03 -5.62 -0.20
C LEU A 227 -16.05 -4.11 -0.42
N CYS A 228 -16.14 -3.67 -1.67
CA CYS A 228 -16.15 -2.26 -2.04
C CYS A 228 -17.44 -1.54 -1.62
N LEU A 229 -18.58 -2.24 -1.62
CA LEU A 229 -19.89 -1.68 -1.31
C LEU A 229 -20.21 -1.74 0.18
N GLU A 230 -20.05 -2.89 0.82
CA GLU A 230 -20.64 -3.17 2.13
C GLU A 230 -19.61 -3.61 3.18
N PHE A 231 -18.85 -4.67 2.92
CA PHE A 231 -18.11 -5.38 3.96
C PHE A 231 -16.77 -4.73 4.34
N GLY A 232 -16.01 -4.25 3.36
CA GLY A 232 -14.68 -3.69 3.61
C GLY A 232 -13.72 -4.64 4.33
N TYR A 233 -13.86 -5.96 4.14
CA TYR A 233 -13.00 -7.00 4.74
C TYR A 233 -11.63 -7.03 4.05
N TRP A 234 -10.88 -5.94 4.21
CA TRP A 234 -9.57 -5.76 3.63
C TRP A 234 -8.51 -6.52 4.41
N GLN A 235 -7.67 -7.31 3.72
CA GLN A 235 -6.51 -7.98 4.32
C GLN A 235 -5.39 -6.94 4.52
N ALA A 236 -5.56 -6.10 5.54
CA ALA A 236 -4.64 -5.05 5.92
C ALA A 236 -3.72 -5.53 7.05
N ALA A 237 -2.54 -4.90 7.16
CA ALA A 237 -1.61 -5.18 8.24
C ALA A 237 -2.20 -4.88 9.63
N ALA A 238 -1.67 -5.57 10.64
CA ALA A 238 -2.03 -5.30 12.02
C ALA A 238 -1.63 -3.86 12.43
N PRO A 239 -2.35 -3.24 13.39
CA PRO A 239 -2.02 -1.91 13.88
C PRO A 239 -0.58 -1.79 14.40
N LYS A 240 -0.04 -0.57 14.44
CA LYS A 240 1.27 -0.30 15.04
C LYS A 240 1.30 -0.82 16.49
N GLY A 241 2.41 -1.44 16.88
CA GLY A 241 2.56 -2.08 18.19
C GLY A 241 2.20 -3.57 18.21
N HIS A 242 1.54 -4.09 17.18
CA HIS A 242 1.31 -5.53 17.03
C HIS A 242 2.24 -6.16 15.99
N PRO A 243 2.70 -7.40 16.20
CA PRO A 243 3.32 -8.21 15.15
C PRO A 243 2.39 -8.31 13.94
N THR A 244 2.95 -8.27 12.74
CA THR A 244 2.17 -8.37 11.51
C THR A 244 2.91 -9.22 10.49
N LEU A 245 2.19 -10.18 9.92
CA LEU A 245 2.65 -10.98 8.80
C LEU A 245 2.55 -10.19 7.48
N ILE A 246 1.53 -9.33 7.38
CA ILE A 246 1.30 -8.47 6.22
C ILE A 246 2.11 -7.18 6.38
N SER A 247 2.74 -6.72 5.30
CA SER A 247 3.44 -5.43 5.28
C SER A 247 2.53 -4.27 5.67
N ARG A 248 3.00 -3.40 6.57
CA ARG A 248 2.26 -2.20 7.03
C ARG A 248 1.94 -1.18 5.93
N LEU A 249 2.47 -1.39 4.73
CA LEU A 249 2.12 -0.62 3.55
C LEU A 249 0.78 -1.06 2.91
N VAL A 250 0.29 -2.26 3.26
CA VAL A 250 -1.02 -2.78 2.85
C VAL A 250 -2.05 -2.33 3.87
N THR A 251 -2.79 -1.28 3.53
CA THR A 251 -3.85 -0.71 4.38
C THR A 251 -5.23 -0.95 3.79
N ALA A 252 -6.28 -0.64 4.56
CA ALA A 252 -7.65 -0.63 4.04
C ALA A 252 -7.79 0.33 2.84
N GLU A 253 -7.14 1.49 2.90
CA GLU A 253 -7.13 2.49 1.83
C GLU A 253 -6.43 1.98 0.57
N TYR A 254 -5.35 1.20 0.71
CA TYR A 254 -4.67 0.57 -0.43
C TYR A 254 -5.64 -0.32 -1.23
N TRP A 255 -6.44 -1.13 -0.55
CA TRP A 255 -7.45 -1.96 -1.19
C TRP A 255 -8.60 -1.13 -1.76
N GLN A 256 -9.15 -0.21 -0.96
CA GLN A 256 -10.29 0.62 -1.34
C GLN A 256 -10.04 1.43 -2.62
N ARG A 257 -8.82 1.95 -2.83
CA ARG A 257 -8.52 2.77 -4.01
C ARG A 257 -8.71 2.04 -5.34
N GLN A 258 -8.70 0.70 -5.31
CA GLN A 258 -8.81 -0.15 -6.51
C GLN A 258 -10.27 -0.39 -6.91
N CYS A 259 -11.24 -0.09 -6.02
CA CYS A 259 -12.66 -0.28 -6.30
C CYS A 259 -13.15 0.46 -7.57
N PRO A 260 -12.77 1.73 -7.82
CA PRO A 260 -13.12 2.41 -9.07
C PRO A 260 -12.49 1.79 -10.32
N PHE A 261 -11.38 1.06 -10.20
CA PHE A 261 -10.79 0.36 -11.35
C PHE A 261 -11.63 -0.86 -11.75
N HIS A 262 -12.11 -1.62 -10.76
CA HIS A 262 -13.03 -2.73 -11.02
C HIS A 262 -14.40 -2.26 -11.53
N PHE A 263 -14.87 -1.09 -11.07
CA PHE A 263 -16.24 -0.62 -11.27
C PHE A 263 -16.29 0.89 -11.59
N PRO A 264 -15.72 1.34 -12.73
CA PRO A 264 -15.55 2.75 -13.05
C PRO A 264 -16.86 3.54 -13.15
N ASP A 265 -17.93 2.92 -13.65
CA ASP A 265 -19.24 3.57 -13.84
C ASP A 265 -20.22 3.33 -12.68
N SER A 266 -19.73 2.88 -11.53
CA SER A 266 -20.59 2.46 -10.43
C SER A 266 -20.90 3.57 -9.42
N ILE A 267 -22.02 3.39 -8.71
CA ILE A 267 -22.42 4.21 -7.56
C ILE A 267 -21.71 3.79 -6.25
N LEU A 268 -20.52 3.20 -6.36
CA LEU A 268 -19.79 2.74 -5.18
C LEU A 268 -19.44 3.93 -4.27
N PRO A 269 -19.62 3.78 -2.95
CA PRO A 269 -19.25 4.82 -2.02
C PRO A 269 -17.72 4.95 -1.92
N ARG A 270 -17.25 6.12 -1.49
CA ARG A 270 -15.80 6.36 -1.25
C ARG A 270 -15.19 5.39 -0.23
N LYS A 271 -16.00 4.92 0.72
CA LYS A 271 -15.67 3.87 1.70
C LYS A 271 -16.85 2.90 1.78
N PRO A 272 -16.61 1.59 2.04
CA PRO A 272 -17.68 0.62 2.13
C PRO A 272 -18.63 0.98 3.27
N ARG A 273 -19.91 0.62 3.14
CA ARG A 273 -20.97 0.98 4.10
C ARG A 273 -20.96 0.09 5.34
N THR A 274 -19.77 -0.15 5.92
CA THR A 274 -19.60 -1.03 7.08
C THR A 274 -20.44 -0.57 8.27
N ASN A 275 -20.54 0.74 8.50
CA ASN A 275 -21.40 1.32 9.54
C ASN A 275 -22.88 0.99 9.36
N TYR A 276 -23.36 0.95 8.11
CA TYR A 276 -24.75 0.61 7.82
C TYR A 276 -25.02 -0.87 8.12
N ILE A 277 -24.15 -1.77 7.67
CA ILE A 277 -24.26 -3.22 7.94
C ILE A 277 -24.19 -3.49 9.45
N ASN A 278 -23.19 -2.94 10.13
CA ASN A 278 -23.04 -3.09 11.58
C ASN A 278 -24.24 -2.53 12.36
N LYS A 279 -24.81 -1.41 11.91
CA LYS A 279 -26.03 -0.85 12.54
C LYS A 279 -27.27 -1.71 12.24
N LYS A 280 -27.42 -2.18 11.01
CA LYS A 280 -28.59 -2.95 10.55
C LYS A 280 -28.66 -4.34 11.18
N PHE A 281 -27.51 -5.00 11.31
CA PHE A 281 -27.41 -6.38 11.77
C PHE A 281 -26.78 -6.52 13.16
N GLY A 282 -26.57 -5.42 13.89
CA GLY A 282 -26.02 -5.41 15.25
C GLY A 282 -24.49 -5.56 15.37
N GLY A 283 -23.80 -5.98 14.31
CA GLY A 283 -22.33 -6.14 14.30
C GLY A 283 -21.86 -7.03 15.46
N TRP A 284 -20.80 -6.63 16.17
CA TRP A 284 -20.34 -7.37 17.35
C TRP A 284 -21.36 -7.46 18.50
N LYS A 285 -22.37 -6.59 18.52
CA LYS A 285 -23.44 -6.55 19.53
C LYS A 285 -24.70 -7.31 19.09
N LEU A 286 -24.66 -8.05 17.98
CA LEU A 286 -25.79 -8.86 17.54
C LEU A 286 -26.15 -9.88 18.61
N GLU A 287 -27.36 -9.82 19.16
CA GLU A 287 -27.88 -10.83 20.08
C GLU A 287 -29.08 -11.49 19.42
N ALA A 288 -29.01 -12.81 19.26
CA ALA A 288 -30.07 -13.60 18.67
C ALA A 288 -30.03 -15.03 19.23
N ASP A 289 -31.20 -15.58 19.51
CA ASP A 289 -31.36 -16.97 19.89
C ASP A 289 -31.19 -17.88 18.65
N HIS A 290 -30.82 -19.14 18.89
CA HIS A 290 -30.63 -20.18 17.87
C HIS A 290 -29.49 -19.89 16.88
N ILE A 291 -28.45 -19.20 17.36
CA ILE A 291 -27.19 -19.03 16.64
C ILE A 291 -26.05 -19.64 17.47
N PHE A 292 -25.39 -20.63 16.89
CA PHE A 292 -24.17 -21.21 17.43
C PHE A 292 -22.97 -20.49 16.80
N TRP A 293 -22.24 -19.71 17.59
CA TRP A 293 -21.07 -18.99 17.13
C TRP A 293 -19.82 -19.85 17.31
N ILE A 294 -19.15 -20.19 16.22
CA ILE A 294 -17.93 -21.01 16.23
C ILE A 294 -16.79 -20.22 15.57
N ASN A 295 -15.62 -20.20 16.21
CA ASN A 295 -14.41 -19.59 15.68
C ASN A 295 -13.17 -20.41 16.06
N GLY A 296 -12.10 -20.34 15.27
CA GLY A 296 -10.80 -20.86 15.67
C GLY A 296 -10.01 -19.88 16.52
N GLU A 297 -9.23 -20.38 17.49
CA GLU A 297 -8.35 -19.55 18.33
C GLU A 297 -7.31 -18.75 17.52
N PHE A 298 -6.81 -19.35 16.45
CA PHE A 298 -5.79 -18.77 15.58
C PHE A 298 -6.33 -18.45 14.18
N ASP A 299 -7.65 -18.37 14.02
CA ASP A 299 -8.27 -17.99 12.75
C ASP A 299 -7.93 -16.51 12.42
N PRO A 300 -7.28 -16.23 11.27
CA PRO A 300 -6.98 -14.85 10.84
C PRO A 300 -8.24 -13.99 10.65
N TRP A 301 -9.41 -14.61 10.49
CA TRP A 301 -10.70 -13.94 10.34
C TRP A 301 -11.46 -13.74 11.65
N ARG A 302 -11.03 -14.36 12.77
CA ARG A 302 -11.65 -14.16 14.10
C ARG A 302 -11.82 -12.69 14.48
N PRO A 303 -10.88 -11.75 14.18
CA PRO A 303 -11.07 -10.35 14.50
C PRO A 303 -12.29 -9.69 13.82
N LEU A 304 -12.85 -10.28 12.76
CA LEU A 304 -14.06 -9.80 12.09
C LEU A 304 -15.36 -10.36 12.71
N SER A 305 -15.27 -11.33 13.61
CA SER A 305 -16.45 -11.99 14.19
C SER A 305 -16.77 -11.48 15.60
N VAL A 306 -17.88 -11.98 16.18
CA VAL A 306 -18.25 -11.72 17.58
C VAL A 306 -17.26 -12.29 18.60
N ALA A 307 -16.34 -13.16 18.18
CA ALA A 307 -15.25 -13.70 18.99
C ALA A 307 -13.94 -12.89 18.87
N SER A 308 -13.99 -11.74 18.21
CA SER A 308 -12.86 -10.81 18.13
C SER A 308 -12.35 -10.44 19.53
N PRO A 309 -11.01 -10.40 19.74
CA PRO A 309 -10.44 -9.88 20.99
C PRO A 309 -10.86 -8.44 21.32
N ASN A 310 -11.31 -7.70 20.31
CA ASN A 310 -11.74 -6.31 20.43
C ASN A 310 -13.27 -6.17 20.56
N ALA A 311 -14.03 -7.27 20.41
CA ALA A 311 -15.47 -7.27 20.60
C ALA A 311 -15.83 -7.24 22.10
N PRO A 312 -17.03 -6.73 22.46
CA PRO A 312 -17.56 -6.91 23.80
C PRO A 312 -17.60 -8.39 24.18
N LYS A 313 -17.27 -8.71 25.43
CA LYS A 313 -17.38 -10.09 25.93
C LYS A 313 -18.83 -10.56 25.78
N ARG A 314 -19.02 -11.65 25.05
CA ARG A 314 -20.31 -12.30 24.85
C ARG A 314 -20.47 -13.45 25.83
N LEU A 315 -21.62 -13.52 26.49
CA LEU A 315 -21.98 -14.66 27.32
C LEU A 315 -22.37 -15.83 26.40
N SER A 316 -21.77 -17.00 26.63
CA SER A 316 -22.22 -18.23 25.99
C SER A 316 -23.44 -18.76 26.75
N THR A 317 -24.53 -19.05 26.06
CA THR A 317 -25.79 -19.54 26.64
C THR A 317 -26.29 -20.76 25.89
N GLU A 318 -27.25 -21.51 26.46
CA GLU A 318 -27.87 -22.66 25.76
C GLU A 318 -28.60 -22.27 24.47
N LYS A 319 -29.12 -21.03 24.40
CA LYS A 319 -29.83 -20.51 23.23
C LYS A 319 -28.92 -19.88 22.19
N SER A 320 -27.77 -19.36 22.60
CA SER A 320 -26.73 -18.87 21.69
C SER A 320 -25.35 -19.19 22.24
N PRO A 321 -24.88 -20.44 22.01
CA PRO A 321 -23.54 -20.84 22.36
C PRO A 321 -22.50 -20.01 21.59
N ASN A 322 -21.39 -19.69 22.25
CA ASN A 322 -20.26 -18.99 21.66
C ASN A 322 -18.96 -19.70 22.05
N VAL A 323 -18.33 -20.34 21.07
CA VAL A 323 -17.19 -21.22 21.28
C VAL A 323 -16.00 -20.80 20.41
N VAL A 324 -14.84 -20.76 21.04
CA VAL A 324 -13.54 -20.61 20.35
C VAL A 324 -12.80 -21.93 20.49
N ILE A 325 -12.59 -22.62 19.37
CA ILE A 325 -11.91 -23.92 19.35
C ILE A 325 -10.42 -23.69 19.58
N LYS A 326 -9.90 -24.26 20.67
CA LYS A 326 -8.49 -24.15 21.06
C LYS A 326 -7.58 -24.72 19.97
N GLY A 327 -6.53 -23.99 19.61
CA GLY A 327 -5.56 -24.37 18.58
C GLY A 327 -6.08 -24.34 17.13
N ALA A 328 -7.37 -24.10 16.93
CA ALA A 328 -7.98 -24.19 15.61
C ALA A 328 -7.79 -22.93 14.76
N ILE A 329 -7.89 -23.13 13.45
CA ILE A 329 -7.72 -22.10 12.42
C ILE A 329 -9.09 -21.86 11.77
N HIS A 330 -9.14 -21.48 10.49
CA HIS A 330 -10.35 -21.13 9.80
C HIS A 330 -11.17 -22.37 9.44
N GLY A 331 -12.45 -22.40 9.85
CA GLY A 331 -13.42 -23.44 9.48
C GLY A 331 -13.05 -24.86 9.93
N TRP A 332 -12.32 -25.01 11.04
CA TRP A 332 -11.95 -26.33 11.57
C TRP A 332 -13.14 -27.15 12.08
N ASP A 333 -14.23 -26.48 12.45
CA ASP A 333 -15.50 -27.11 12.75
C ASP A 333 -16.12 -27.81 11.53
N ASP A 334 -15.83 -27.37 10.31
CA ASP A 334 -16.25 -28.07 9.10
C ASP A 334 -15.30 -29.21 8.70
N PHE A 335 -14.22 -29.42 9.45
CA PHE A 335 -13.25 -30.45 9.12
C PHE A 335 -13.81 -31.85 9.37
N TRP A 336 -13.83 -32.64 8.31
CA TRP A 336 -14.16 -34.06 8.35
C TRP A 336 -13.18 -34.86 7.48
N SER A 337 -12.84 -36.06 7.95
CA SER A 337 -12.02 -36.99 7.20
C SER A 337 -12.34 -38.43 7.59
N PRO A 338 -12.49 -39.34 6.61
CA PRO A 338 -12.66 -40.76 6.90
C PRO A 338 -11.33 -41.46 7.28
N THR A 339 -10.19 -40.80 7.06
CA THR A 339 -8.86 -41.41 7.22
C THR A 339 -7.99 -40.72 8.28
N ILE A 340 -8.37 -39.53 8.74
CA ILE A 340 -7.63 -38.76 9.73
C ILE A 340 -8.45 -38.76 11.02
N VAL A 341 -7.80 -39.09 12.14
CA VAL A 341 -8.43 -38.97 13.46
C VAL A 341 -8.76 -37.50 13.69
N ILE A 342 -10.04 -37.19 13.89
CA ILE A 342 -10.50 -35.83 14.13
C ILE A 342 -9.97 -35.36 15.49
N PRO A 343 -9.28 -34.22 15.56
CA PRO A 343 -8.78 -33.69 16.83
C PRO A 343 -9.89 -33.51 17.87
N GLU A 344 -9.57 -33.84 19.13
CA GLU A 344 -10.52 -33.74 20.25
C GLU A 344 -11.22 -32.38 20.36
N PRO A 345 -10.55 -31.21 20.20
CA PRO A 345 -11.24 -29.92 20.26
C PRO A 345 -12.34 -29.75 19.22
N ILE A 346 -12.22 -30.38 18.05
CA ILE A 346 -13.26 -30.36 17.00
C ILE A 346 -14.42 -31.27 17.41
N VAL A 347 -14.10 -32.48 17.90
CA VAL A 347 -15.11 -33.44 18.39
C VAL A 347 -15.95 -32.85 19.54
N GLU A 348 -15.30 -32.15 20.48
CA GLU A 348 -15.97 -31.46 21.58
C GLU A 348 -16.98 -30.41 21.06
N VAL A 349 -16.61 -29.62 20.06
CA VAL A 349 -17.48 -28.61 19.47
C VAL A 349 -18.63 -29.26 18.68
N HIS A 350 -18.37 -30.35 17.95
CA HIS A 350 -19.43 -31.12 17.28
C HIS A 350 -20.45 -31.65 18.28
N ASN A 351 -20.00 -32.19 19.41
CA ASN A 351 -20.89 -32.67 20.47
C ASN A 351 -21.73 -31.52 21.07
N GLN A 352 -21.13 -30.35 21.30
CA GLN A 352 -21.85 -29.16 21.77
C GLN A 352 -22.88 -28.68 20.74
N LEU A 353 -22.51 -28.66 19.46
CA LEU A 353 -23.38 -28.28 18.35
C LEU A 353 -24.58 -29.21 18.24
N ILE A 354 -24.36 -30.53 18.24
CA ILE A 354 -25.41 -31.55 18.22
C ILE A 354 -26.34 -31.40 19.44
N SER A 355 -25.78 -31.20 20.63
CA SER A 355 -26.56 -31.00 21.86
C SER A 355 -27.46 -29.76 21.76
N SER A 356 -26.90 -28.64 21.31
CA SER A 356 -27.62 -27.36 21.17
C SER A 356 -28.74 -27.47 20.12
N LEU A 357 -28.42 -27.97 18.92
CA LEU A 357 -29.39 -28.19 17.85
C LEU A 357 -30.52 -29.14 18.28
N SER A 358 -30.17 -30.24 18.97
CA SER A 358 -31.16 -31.19 19.48
C SER A 358 -32.08 -30.55 20.52
N GLY A 359 -31.54 -29.71 21.40
CA GLY A 359 -32.32 -28.94 22.37
C GLY A 359 -33.27 -27.94 21.69
N TRP A 360 -32.77 -27.23 20.68
CA TRP A 360 -33.56 -26.27 19.90
C TRP A 360 -34.69 -26.95 19.15
N LEU A 361 -34.42 -28.09 18.49
CA LEU A 361 -35.43 -28.85 17.74
C LEU A 361 -36.50 -29.45 18.66
N LYS A 362 -36.14 -29.95 19.84
CA LYS A 362 -37.11 -30.45 20.83
C LYS A 362 -38.07 -29.36 21.31
N ASN A 363 -37.55 -28.15 21.48
CA ASN A 363 -38.33 -26.98 21.92
C ASN A 363 -38.93 -26.20 20.75
N PHE A 364 -38.68 -26.63 19.49
CA PHE A 364 -39.20 -25.97 18.32
C PHE A 364 -40.69 -26.27 18.20
N ASN A 365 -41.49 -25.31 18.63
CA ASN A 365 -42.93 -25.38 18.43
C ASN A 365 -43.23 -24.81 17.03
N ALA A 366 -43.52 -25.70 16.08
CA ALA A 366 -43.88 -25.34 14.71
C ALA A 366 -45.27 -24.67 14.69
N THR A 367 -45.37 -23.45 15.20
CA THR A 367 -46.54 -22.60 14.94
C THR A 367 -46.44 -22.11 13.50
N LYS A 368 -47.43 -22.53 12.71
CA LYS A 368 -47.64 -22.29 11.27
C LYS A 368 -47.38 -20.87 10.81
#